data_AF-A0A4U4EE44-F1
#
_entry.id   AF-A0A4U4EE44-F1
#
_cell.length_a   1.000
_cell.length_b   1.000
_cell.length_c   1.000
_cell.angle_alpha   90.00
_cell.angle_beta   90.00
_cell.angle_gamma   90.00
#
_symmetry.space_group_name_H-M   'P 1'
#
loop_
_entity.id
_entity.type
_entity.pdbx_description
1 polymer ?
#
loop_
_entity_poly.entity_id
_entity_poly.type
_entity_poly.pdbx_seq_one_letter_code
_entity_poly.pdbx_strand_id
1 'polypeptide(L)'
;MVKYLKKCILLLFLVPYIYFALLLDYRYHSIFGLIFLIFLAFYTGFLMQKKDQLFLLIPGNIATTVTSYLACLYYTDWHFFYQPFSPTKLILLLAVIYLIPQVIGIFWARIFTQKKQNINIFK
;
A
#
# COMPACT_ATOMS: atom_id res chain seq x y z
N MET A 1 -16.89 -9.55 -17.96
CA MET A 1 -15.48 -9.80 -17.57
C MET A 1 -14.93 -8.75 -16.57
N VAL A 2 -15.16 -7.45 -16.78
CA VAL A 2 -14.65 -6.35 -15.91
C VAL A 2 -15.14 -6.39 -14.44
N LYS A 3 -16.35 -6.92 -14.18
CA LYS A 3 -16.96 -6.96 -12.82
C LYS A 3 -16.18 -7.85 -11.84
N TYR A 4 -15.58 -8.94 -12.31
CA TYR A 4 -14.79 -9.86 -11.48
C TYR A 4 -13.39 -9.31 -11.19
N LEU A 5 -12.79 -8.57 -12.14
CA LEU A 5 -11.47 -7.96 -11.97
C LEU A 5 -11.42 -6.95 -10.81
N LYS A 6 -12.51 -6.19 -10.60
CA LYS A 6 -12.64 -5.27 -9.45
C LYS A 6 -12.66 -6.02 -8.11
N LYS A 7 -13.29 -7.20 -8.04
CA LYS A 7 -13.31 -8.04 -6.84
C LYS A 7 -11.95 -8.66 -6.54
N CYS A 8 -11.20 -9.08 -7.56
CA CYS A 8 -9.86 -9.62 -7.39
C CYS A 8 -8.88 -8.59 -6.81
N ILE A 9 -9.02 -7.31 -7.15
CA ILE A 9 -8.20 -6.23 -6.59
C ILE A 9 -8.41 -6.05 -5.08
N LEU A 10 -9.63 -6.27 -4.58
CA LEU A 10 -9.92 -6.21 -3.16
C LEU A 10 -9.26 -7.35 -2.38
N LEU A 11 -9.12 -8.53 -2.99
CA LEU A 11 -8.41 -9.66 -2.37
C LEU A 11 -6.93 -9.33 -2.15
N LEU A 12 -6.32 -8.54 -3.04
CA LEU A 12 -4.92 -8.12 -2.87
C LEU A 12 -4.73 -7.21 -1.65
N PHE A 13 -5.76 -6.47 -1.24
CA PHE A 13 -5.69 -5.63 -0.04
C PHE A 13 -5.81 -6.41 1.27
N LEU A 14 -6.21 -7.69 1.22
CA LEU A 14 -6.19 -8.55 2.41
C LEU A 14 -4.77 -8.99 2.79
N VAL A 15 -3.80 -8.84 1.89
CA VAL A 15 -2.40 -9.17 2.17
C VAL A 15 -1.86 -8.18 3.21
N PRO A 16 -1.27 -8.66 4.32
CA PRO A 16 -0.75 -7.81 5.39
C PRO A 16 0.61 -7.19 5.02
N TYR A 17 0.61 -6.25 4.07
CA TYR A 17 1.84 -5.72 3.46
C TYR A 17 2.77 -5.04 4.47
N ILE A 18 2.22 -4.31 5.44
CA ILE A 18 3.04 -3.58 6.43
C ILE A 18 3.73 -4.59 7.36
N TYR A 19 3.01 -5.62 7.79
CA TYR A 19 3.59 -6.70 8.58
C TYR A 19 4.71 -7.42 7.82
N PHE A 20 4.48 -7.77 6.55
CA PHE A 20 5.50 -8.44 5.75
C PHE A 20 6.73 -7.58 5.49
N ALA A 21 6.55 -6.27 5.27
CA ALA A 21 7.67 -5.34 5.12
C ALA A 21 8.57 -5.35 6.37
N LEU A 22 7.97 -5.25 7.56
CA LEU A 22 8.71 -5.28 8.83
C LEU A 22 9.33 -6.66 9.11
N LEU A 23 8.62 -7.74 8.80
CA LEU A 23 9.15 -9.09 8.96
C LEU A 23 10.36 -9.33 8.04
N LEU A 24 10.31 -8.80 6.80
CA LEU A 24 11.41 -8.90 5.85
C LEU A 24 12.64 -8.12 6.35
N ASP A 25 12.43 -6.89 6.79
CA ASP A 25 13.48 -6.03 7.31
C ASP A 25 14.13 -6.61 8.56
N TYR A 26 13.34 -7.21 9.46
CA TYR A 26 13.84 -7.96 10.59
C TYR A 26 14.69 -9.17 10.17
N ARG A 27 14.14 -10.04 9.30
CA ARG A 27 14.81 -11.30 8.90
C ARG A 27 16.11 -11.09 8.15
N TYR A 28 16.19 -10.03 7.35
CA TYR A 28 17.36 -9.72 6.54
C TYR A 28 18.23 -8.60 7.14
N HIS A 29 17.90 -8.11 8.34
CA HIS A 29 18.57 -6.98 8.98
C HIS A 29 18.77 -5.79 8.02
N SER A 30 17.73 -5.47 7.25
CA SER A 30 17.77 -4.46 6.18
C SER A 30 16.55 -3.54 6.26
N ILE A 31 16.48 -2.54 5.37
CA ILE A 31 15.32 -1.63 5.22
C ILE A 31 14.59 -1.86 3.89
N PHE A 32 14.88 -2.98 3.22
CA PHE A 32 14.37 -3.27 1.89
C PHE A 32 12.86 -3.45 1.84
N GLY A 33 12.26 -4.08 2.85
CA GLY A 33 10.82 -4.22 3.04
C GLY A 33 10.11 -2.87 3.12
N LEU A 34 10.62 -1.94 3.92
CA LEU A 34 10.09 -0.57 3.97
C LEU A 34 10.25 0.17 2.62
N ILE A 35 11.41 0.07 1.97
CA ILE A 35 11.62 0.66 0.62
C ILE A 35 10.62 0.07 -0.39
N PHE A 36 10.48 -1.25 -0.40
CA PHE A 36 9.51 -1.95 -1.25
C PHE A 36 8.08 -1.49 -0.98
N LEU A 37 7.73 -1.30 0.29
CA LEU A 37 6.42 -0.81 0.71
C LEU A 37 6.11 0.59 0.13
N ILE A 38 7.10 1.49 0.08
CA ILE A 38 6.97 2.82 -0.53
C ILE A 38 6.65 2.70 -2.03
N PHE A 39 7.41 1.88 -2.76
CA PHE A 39 7.16 1.68 -4.19
C PHE A 39 5.81 1.01 -4.45
N LEU A 40 5.43 0.04 -3.62
CA LEU A 40 4.14 -0.63 -3.71
C LEU A 40 2.99 0.34 -3.45
N ALA A 41 3.11 1.21 -2.45
CA ALA A 41 2.13 2.26 -2.15
C ALA A 41 1.95 3.22 -3.31
N PHE A 42 3.06 3.75 -3.83
CA PHE A 42 3.09 4.64 -4.98
C PHE A 42 2.41 3.99 -6.19
N TYR A 43 2.82 2.76 -6.52
CA TYR A 43 2.28 2.03 -7.66
C TYR A 43 0.79 1.75 -7.52
N THR A 44 0.35 1.40 -6.30
CA THR A 44 -1.08 1.16 -6.01
C THR A 44 -1.91 2.42 -6.21
N GLY A 45 -1.46 3.56 -5.67
CA GLY A 45 -2.13 4.84 -5.88
C GLY A 45 -2.20 5.23 -7.36
N PHE A 46 -1.08 5.09 -8.05
CA PHE A 46 -0.98 5.33 -9.49
C PHE A 46 -1.96 4.46 -10.30
N LEU A 47 -1.99 3.16 -10.04
CA LEU A 47 -2.86 2.22 -10.75
C LEU A 47 -4.35 2.49 -10.47
N MET A 48 -4.72 2.76 -9.23
CA MET A 48 -6.13 3.01 -8.88
C MET A 48 -6.64 4.31 -9.49
N GLN A 49 -5.82 5.36 -9.57
CA GLN A 49 -6.16 6.56 -10.32
C GLN A 49 -6.30 6.27 -11.82
N LYS A 50 -5.35 5.53 -12.42
CA LYS A 50 -5.37 5.20 -13.84
C LYS A 50 -6.57 4.34 -14.26
N LYS A 51 -7.13 3.56 -13.33
CA LYS A 51 -8.28 2.67 -13.56
C LYS A 51 -9.62 3.24 -13.08
N ASP A 52 -9.66 4.50 -12.64
CA ASP A 52 -10.84 5.14 -12.03
C ASP A 52 -11.43 4.33 -10.87
N GLN A 53 -10.54 3.81 -10.01
CA GLN A 53 -10.83 2.90 -8.90
C GLN A 53 -10.38 3.45 -7.54
N LEU A 54 -10.15 4.77 -7.44
CA LEU A 54 -9.70 5.42 -6.21
C LEU A 54 -10.57 5.11 -4.98
N PHE A 55 -11.89 4.95 -5.17
CA PHE A 55 -12.81 4.63 -4.08
C PHE A 55 -12.48 3.31 -3.36
N LEU A 56 -11.73 2.40 -4.01
CA LEU A 56 -11.29 1.13 -3.41
C LEU A 56 -10.07 1.30 -2.49
N LEU A 57 -9.35 2.43 -2.53
CA LEU A 57 -8.17 2.64 -1.70
C LEU A 57 -8.49 2.74 -0.22
N ILE A 58 -9.60 3.39 0.14
CA ILE A 58 -10.01 3.52 1.56
C ILE A 58 -10.26 2.15 2.19
N PRO A 59 -11.21 1.32 1.69
CA PRO A 59 -11.42 -0.01 2.26
C PRO A 59 -10.19 -0.90 2.10
N GLY A 60 -9.39 -0.71 1.04
CA GLY A 60 -8.15 -1.46 0.83
C GLY A 60 -7.07 -1.17 1.89
N ASN A 61 -6.82 0.09 2.20
CA ASN A 61 -5.88 0.50 3.25
C ASN A 61 -6.35 0.05 4.64
N ILE A 62 -7.66 0.12 4.91
CA ILE A 62 -8.23 -0.40 6.17
C ILE A 62 -7.99 -1.92 6.24
N ALA A 63 -8.31 -2.66 5.18
CA ALA A 63 -8.14 -4.11 5.13
C ALA A 63 -6.68 -4.53 5.39
N THR A 64 -5.71 -3.98 4.66
CA THR A 64 -4.28 -4.33 4.84
C THR A 64 -3.76 -3.93 6.22
N THR A 65 -4.26 -2.82 6.78
CA THR A 65 -3.87 -2.38 8.13
C THR A 65 -4.40 -3.34 9.18
N VAL A 66 -5.68 -3.72 9.09
CA VAL A 66 -6.30 -4.68 10.01
C VAL A 66 -5.61 -6.03 9.92
N THR A 67 -5.38 -6.56 8.70
CA THR A 67 -4.70 -7.86 8.56
C THR A 67 -3.25 -7.80 9.04
N SER A 68 -2.53 -6.69 8.80
CA SER A 68 -1.17 -6.48 9.34
C SER A 68 -1.16 -6.39 10.86
N TYR A 69 -2.13 -5.70 11.45
CA TYR A 69 -2.28 -5.59 12.89
C TYR A 69 -2.56 -6.94 13.53
N LEU A 70 -3.51 -7.71 12.98
CA LEU A 70 -3.82 -9.06 13.44
C LEU A 70 -2.61 -9.98 13.30
N ALA A 71 -1.93 -9.99 12.15
CA ALA A 71 -0.70 -10.77 11.95
C ALA A 71 0.36 -10.42 13.00
N CYS A 72 0.51 -9.13 13.32
CA CYS A 72 1.42 -8.66 14.37
C CYS A 72 1.02 -9.14 15.78
N LEU A 73 -0.28 -9.33 16.07
CA LEU A 73 -0.71 -9.87 17.37
C LEU A 73 -0.39 -11.35 17.52
N TYR A 74 -0.52 -12.13 16.44
CA TYR A 74 -0.29 -13.59 16.47
C TYR A 74 1.18 -13.98 16.27
N TYR A 75 1.96 -13.17 15.56
CA TYR A 75 3.32 -13.52 15.14
C TYR A 75 4.29 -12.36 15.40
N THR A 76 4.97 -12.40 16.55
CA THR A 76 5.74 -11.28 17.09
C THR A 76 7.24 -11.54 17.20
N ASP A 77 7.81 -12.19 16.18
CA ASP A 77 9.25 -12.52 16.11
C ASP A 77 10.18 -11.30 16.29
N TRP A 78 9.70 -10.10 15.95
CA TRP A 78 10.50 -8.88 15.82
C TRP A 78 10.19 -7.81 16.88
N HIS A 79 9.62 -8.20 18.04
CA HIS A 79 9.08 -7.26 19.03
C HIS A 79 10.07 -6.20 19.53
N PHE A 80 11.35 -6.55 19.61
CA PHE A 80 12.42 -5.68 20.13
C PHE A 80 13.26 -5.01 19.05
N PHE A 81 13.06 -5.37 17.76
CA PHE A 81 13.90 -4.86 16.68
C PHE A 81 13.64 -3.37 16.38
N TYR A 82 12.39 -2.91 16.52
CA TYR A 82 11.97 -1.55 16.19
C TYR A 82 11.69 -0.65 17.41
N GLN A 83 12.53 -0.74 18.44
CA GLN A 83 12.46 0.18 19.57
C GLN A 83 12.63 1.65 19.12
N PRO A 84 11.96 2.61 19.78
CA PRO A 84 11.20 2.50 21.03
C PRO A 84 9.71 2.15 20.84
N PHE A 85 9.24 1.93 19.62
CA PHE A 85 7.82 1.72 19.35
C PHE A 85 7.40 0.28 19.58
N SER A 86 6.21 0.05 20.13
CA SER A 86 5.63 -1.29 20.12
C SER A 86 5.28 -1.68 18.68
N PRO A 87 5.43 -2.96 18.29
CA PRO A 87 5.13 -3.44 16.94
C PRO A 87 3.76 -3.01 16.41
N THR A 88 2.73 -3.07 17.24
CA THR A 88 1.37 -2.66 16.90
C THR A 88 1.24 -1.16 16.65
N LYS A 89 1.91 -0.32 17.45
CA LYS A 89 1.95 1.14 17.22
C LYS A 89 2.69 1.46 15.93
N LEU A 90 3.76 0.71 15.64
CA LEU A 90 4.53 0.87 14.40
C LEU A 90 3.69 0.54 13.17
N ILE A 91 2.90 -0.54 13.20
CA ILE A 91 1.94 -0.86 12.11
C ILE A 91 0.99 0.31 11.86
N LEU A 92 0.39 0.87 12.91
CA LEU A 92 -0.56 2.00 12.78
C LEU A 92 0.11 3.27 12.26
N LEU A 93 1.32 3.57 12.74
CA LEU A 93 2.11 4.70 12.26
C LEU A 93 2.45 4.54 10.78
N LEU A 94 2.94 3.37 10.39
CA LEU A 94 3.26 3.08 9.00
C LEU A 94 2.03 3.07 8.11
N ALA A 95 0.86 2.65 8.59
CA ALA A 95 -0.38 2.73 7.82
C ALA A 95 -0.75 4.17 7.43
N VAL A 96 -0.44 5.14 8.29
CA VAL A 96 -0.62 6.58 7.97
C VAL A 96 0.46 7.06 7.01
N ILE A 97 1.73 6.74 7.29
CA ILE A 97 2.87 7.14 6.43
C ILE A 97 2.72 6.55 5.02
N TYR A 98 2.20 5.33 4.91
CA TYR A 98 1.92 4.60 3.67
C TYR A 98 1.01 5.37 2.70
N LEU A 99 0.15 6.26 3.21
CA LEU A 99 -0.73 7.08 2.39
C LEU A 99 0.02 8.14 1.57
N ILE A 100 1.17 8.63 2.07
CA ILE A 100 1.94 9.69 1.41
C ILE A 100 2.43 9.25 0.02
N PRO A 101 3.21 8.18 -0.14
CA PRO A 101 3.63 7.71 -1.47
C PRO A 101 2.43 7.32 -2.35
N GLN A 102 1.34 6.81 -1.76
CA GLN A 102 0.12 6.50 -2.49
C GLN A 102 -0.54 7.75 -3.09
N VAL A 103 -0.64 8.85 -2.34
CA VAL A 103 -1.12 10.15 -2.83
C VAL A 103 -0.22 10.69 -3.94
N ILE A 104 1.11 10.58 -3.79
CA ILE A 104 2.06 10.97 -4.82
C ILE A 104 1.81 10.15 -6.11
N GLY A 105 1.59 8.84 -6.00
CA GLY A 105 1.23 7.99 -7.13
C GLY A 105 -0.05 8.43 -7.84
N ILE A 106 -1.10 8.77 -7.08
CA ILE A 106 -2.37 9.30 -7.61
C ILE A 106 -2.12 10.59 -8.40
N PHE A 107 -1.36 11.52 -7.82
CA PHE A 107 -1.03 12.80 -8.45
C PHE A 107 -0.36 12.60 -9.81
N TRP A 108 0.69 11.77 -9.86
CA TRP A 108 1.39 11.47 -11.12
C TRP A 108 0.48 10.79 -12.15
N ALA A 109 -0.32 9.80 -11.75
CA ALA A 109 -1.26 9.14 -12.65
C ALA A 109 -2.25 10.11 -13.29
N ARG A 110 -2.72 11.11 -12.54
CA ARG A 110 -3.62 12.15 -13.06
C ARG A 110 -2.93 12.98 -14.14
N ILE A 111 -1.69 13.42 -13.93
CA ILE A 111 -0.90 14.17 -14.93
C ILE A 111 -0.76 13.36 -16.22
N PHE A 112 -0.35 12.09 -16.13
CA PHE A 112 -0.13 11.27 -17.32
C PHE A 112 -1.44 10.92 -18.05
N THR A 113 -2.54 10.77 -17.34
CA THR A 113 -3.85 10.44 -17.95
C THR A 113 -4.47 11.65 -18.64
N GLN A 114 -4.38 12.85 -18.05
CA GLN A 114 -4.84 14.09 -18.68
C GLN A 114 -4.07 14.42 -19.97
N LYS A 115 -2.74 14.23 -19.95
CA LYS A 115 -1.90 14.40 -21.15
C LYS A 115 -2.34 13.48 -22.29
N LYS A 116 -2.73 12.24 -21.99
CA LYS A 116 -3.21 11.27 -22.98
C LYS A 116 -4.56 11.67 -23.59
N GLN A 117 -5.48 12.22 -22.80
CA GLN A 117 -6.77 12.70 -23.31
C GLN A 117 -6.60 13.91 -24.24
N ASN A 118 -5.76 14.88 -23.88
CA ASN A 118 -5.50 16.06 -24.72
C ASN A 118 -4.90 15.68 -26.09
N ILE A 119 -3.94 14.76 -26.16
CA ILE A 119 -3.34 14.32 -27.43
C ILE A 119 -4.37 13.68 -28.38
N ASN A 120 -5.37 12.98 -27.84
CA ASN A 120 -6.42 12.37 -28.64
C ASN A 120 -7.47 13.37 -29.16
N ILE A 121 -7.56 14.58 -28.60
CA ILE A 121 -8.48 15.63 -29.08
C ILE A 121 -7.86 16.38 -30.29
N PHE A 122 -6.54 16.43 -30.38
CA PHE A 122 -5.80 17.09 -31.47
C PHE A 122 -5.40 16.16 -32.63
N LYS A 123 -5.88 14.90 -32.62
CA LYS A 123 -5.75 13.93 -33.71
C LYS A 123 -7.12 13.67 -34.31
#